data_AF-A0A5E4IGL7-F1
#
_entry.id   AF-A0A5E4IGL7-F1
#
_cell.length_a   1.000
_cell.length_b   1.000
_cell.length_c   1.000
_cell.angle_alpha   90.00
_cell.angle_beta   90.00
_cell.angle_gamma   90.00
#
_symmetry.space_group_name_H-M   'P 1'
#
loop_
_entity.id
_entity.type
_entity.pdbx_description
1 polymer ?
#
loop_
_entity_poly.entity_id
_entity_poly.type
_entity_poly.pdbx_seq_one_letter_code
_entity_poly.pdbx_strand_id
1 'polypeptide(L)'
;MKNPEDYVTEISKAMIEGRAAFMAGAGISLNRNSWLPDWEGLVYSLLKIIAGLNRDFEIEYIHKNYMQLLFNEVFLHLMSETLGSNQVVDAIRRSMDINEFNRVHKFLAWSMLRFHSTVITTNYDELIEKAGRLKIEPIKLHGTLNMPESMRFTVNHIFSPLNPEAARRAAEKIKGRTLLVLGYRGADEFDVMPFLFEQANIHKFIWITHGEPEKDLDPHTRKRLDERGDPYFRVNADDFLKAVYDQSKSYAKSDGELDRWDQWNLDHPIKTPDWWKQELEFWGRHIKKGSGSNMDFLWAKMLDYLRIYELDCCGIERRPAE
;
A
#
# COMPACT_ATOMS: atom_id res chain seq x y z
N MET A 1 1.91 -19.62 21.78
CA MET A 1 2.54 -18.51 21.02
C MET A 1 3.23 -17.60 22.02
N LYS A 2 4.39 -17.03 21.65
CA LYS A 2 5.07 -15.99 22.45
C LYS A 2 4.18 -14.75 22.58
N ASN A 3 4.37 -13.97 23.63
CA ASN A 3 3.66 -12.71 23.83
C ASN A 3 4.20 -11.68 22.80
N PRO A 4 3.36 -10.83 22.16
CA PRO A 4 3.83 -9.69 21.37
C PRO A 4 5.00 -8.89 21.98
N GLU A 5 5.04 -8.75 23.31
CA GLU A 5 6.15 -8.08 24.04
C GLU A 5 7.52 -8.75 23.82
N ASP A 6 7.56 -10.08 23.66
CA ASP A 6 8.81 -10.80 23.36
C ASP A 6 9.39 -10.33 22.01
N TYR A 7 8.52 -10.06 21.04
CA TYR A 7 8.90 -9.59 19.71
C TYR A 7 9.28 -8.11 19.69
N VAL A 8 8.74 -7.29 20.60
CA VAL A 8 9.23 -5.92 20.83
C VAL A 8 10.71 -5.95 21.24
N THR A 9 11.05 -6.82 22.20
CA THR A 9 12.44 -6.99 22.65
C THR A 9 13.32 -7.52 21.52
N GLU A 10 12.84 -8.50 20.77
CA GLU A 10 13.58 -9.11 19.68
C GLU A 10 13.91 -8.11 18.56
N ILE A 11 12.93 -7.31 18.11
CA ILE A 11 13.14 -6.27 17.10
C ILE A 11 14.01 -5.15 17.62
N SER A 12 13.83 -4.69 18.86
CA SER A 12 14.68 -3.66 19.46
C SER A 12 16.14 -4.08 19.47
N LYS A 13 16.41 -5.32 19.89
CA LYS A 13 17.76 -5.90 19.84
C LYS A 13 18.30 -5.98 18.41
N ALA A 14 17.50 -6.48 17.47
CA ALA A 14 17.90 -6.56 16.07
C ALA A 14 18.21 -5.17 15.48
N MET A 15 17.47 -4.12 15.85
CA MET A 15 17.75 -2.74 15.43
C MET A 15 19.08 -2.25 15.98
N ILE A 16 19.32 -2.41 17.29
CA ILE A 16 20.56 -1.99 17.96
C ILE A 16 21.79 -2.69 17.33
N GLU A 17 21.64 -3.97 16.95
CA GLU A 17 22.69 -4.77 16.33
C GLU A 17 22.82 -4.55 14.80
N GLY A 18 22.00 -3.68 14.19
CA GLY A 18 22.01 -3.45 12.74
C GLY A 18 21.50 -4.63 11.90
N ARG A 19 20.76 -5.56 12.53
CA ARG A 19 20.19 -6.78 11.92
C ARG A 19 18.68 -6.69 11.65
N ALA A 20 18.06 -5.53 11.90
CA ALA A 20 16.66 -5.30 11.57
C ALA A 20 16.48 -4.79 10.12
N ALA A 21 15.38 -5.22 9.52
CA ALA A 21 14.79 -4.62 8.33
C ALA A 21 13.28 -4.50 8.54
N PHE A 22 12.64 -3.62 7.76
CA PHE A 22 11.21 -3.39 7.81
C PHE A 22 10.61 -3.52 6.42
N MET A 23 9.41 -4.09 6.35
CA MET A 23 8.56 -4.06 5.18
C MET A 23 7.27 -3.34 5.51
N ALA A 24 6.93 -2.35 4.69
CA ALA A 24 5.70 -1.58 4.81
C ALA A 24 4.80 -1.81 3.58
N GLY A 25 3.55 -2.18 3.81
CA GLY A 25 2.49 -2.19 2.81
C GLY A 25 1.51 -1.03 2.98
N ALA A 26 0.47 -0.99 2.15
CA ALA A 26 -0.46 0.13 2.08
C ALA A 26 -1.13 0.44 3.43
N GLY A 27 -1.33 -0.58 4.28
CA GLY A 27 -1.96 -0.46 5.59
C GLY A 27 -1.29 0.52 6.55
N ILE A 28 0.00 0.86 6.36
CA ILE A 28 0.64 1.90 7.18
C ILE A 28 0.16 3.31 6.83
N SER A 29 -0.38 3.51 5.62
CA SER A 29 -0.88 4.78 5.09
C SER A 29 -2.39 4.92 5.19
N LEU A 30 -3.12 3.82 5.47
CA LEU A 30 -4.58 3.81 5.61
C LEU A 30 -5.00 4.31 7.00
N ASN A 31 -6.02 5.17 7.04
CA ASN A 31 -6.81 5.47 8.24
C ASN A 31 -6.01 5.78 9.53
N ARG A 32 -4.80 6.33 9.37
CA ARG A 32 -3.86 6.68 10.45
C ARG A 32 -3.32 8.08 10.21
N ASN A 33 -4.15 9.11 10.29
CA ASN A 33 -3.81 10.55 10.08
C ASN A 33 -3.35 10.97 8.67
N SER A 34 -2.83 10.06 7.85
CA SER A 34 -2.56 10.30 6.41
C SER A 34 -3.84 10.26 5.59
N TRP A 35 -4.86 9.53 6.03
CA TRP A 35 -6.19 9.43 5.38
C TRP A 35 -6.09 9.17 3.86
N LEU A 36 -5.09 8.40 3.44
CA LEU A 36 -5.03 7.91 2.06
C LEU A 36 -6.15 6.92 1.84
N PRO A 37 -6.73 6.89 0.62
CA PRO A 37 -7.76 5.91 0.31
C PRO A 37 -7.18 4.49 0.42
N ASP A 38 -8.02 3.56 0.88
CA ASP A 38 -7.79 2.17 0.55
C ASP A 38 -8.11 1.93 -0.94
N TRP A 39 -7.70 0.77 -1.45
CA TRP A 39 -7.91 0.45 -2.86
C TRP A 39 -9.40 0.39 -3.22
N GLU A 40 -10.23 -0.16 -2.34
CA GLU A 40 -11.66 -0.28 -2.57
C GLU A 40 -12.32 1.11 -2.73
N GLY A 41 -12.05 2.04 -1.80
CA GLY A 41 -12.56 3.40 -1.83
C GLY A 41 -12.03 4.20 -3.03
N LEU A 42 -10.76 4.01 -3.41
CA LEU A 42 -10.17 4.63 -4.60
C LEU A 42 -10.85 4.13 -5.87
N VAL A 43 -10.95 2.81 -6.07
CA VAL A 43 -11.57 2.20 -7.26
C VAL A 43 -13.04 2.59 -7.33
N TYR A 44 -13.79 2.55 -6.22
CA TYR A 44 -15.19 2.96 -6.17
C TYR A 44 -15.36 4.42 -6.63
N SER A 45 -14.52 5.33 -6.13
CA SER A 45 -14.60 6.75 -6.49
C SER A 45 -14.23 6.99 -7.96
N LEU A 46 -13.23 6.27 -8.48
CA LEU A 46 -12.86 6.32 -9.90
C LEU A 46 -13.96 5.75 -10.79
N LEU A 47 -14.59 4.63 -10.41
CA LEU A 47 -15.75 4.07 -11.10
C LEU A 47 -16.88 5.10 -11.19
N LYS A 48 -17.18 5.78 -10.09
CA LYS A 48 -18.20 6.84 -10.07
C LYS A 48 -17.91 7.97 -11.04
N ILE A 49 -16.64 8.39 -11.11
CA ILE A 49 -16.21 9.43 -12.04
C ILE A 49 -16.33 8.96 -13.49
N ILE A 50 -15.87 7.75 -13.78
CA ILE A 50 -15.86 7.14 -15.12
C ILE A 50 -17.28 6.96 -15.64
N ALA A 51 -18.15 6.33 -14.85
CA ALA A 51 -19.56 6.09 -15.18
C ALA A 51 -20.33 7.42 -15.37
N GLY A 52 -20.07 8.40 -14.50
CA GLY A 52 -20.65 9.73 -14.58
C GLY A 52 -21.97 9.94 -13.83
N LEU A 53 -22.45 11.18 -13.91
CA LEU A 53 -23.67 11.62 -13.23
C LEU A 53 -24.84 10.82 -13.80
N ASN A 54 -25.66 10.21 -12.95
CA ASN A 54 -26.82 9.35 -13.27
C ASN A 54 -26.56 7.83 -13.37
N ARG A 55 -25.37 7.33 -13.01
CA ARG A 55 -25.09 5.88 -12.92
C ARG A 55 -24.87 5.36 -11.50
N ASP A 56 -25.23 6.15 -10.48
CA ASP A 56 -25.05 5.78 -9.06
C ASP A 56 -25.61 4.38 -8.76
N PHE A 57 -26.79 4.07 -9.29
CA PHE A 57 -27.41 2.76 -9.11
C PHE A 57 -26.57 1.60 -9.69
N GLU A 58 -25.99 1.76 -10.89
CA GLU A 58 -25.13 0.74 -11.51
C GLU A 58 -23.83 0.55 -10.71
N ILE A 59 -23.25 1.65 -10.21
CA ILE A 59 -22.03 1.62 -9.39
C ILE A 59 -22.30 0.92 -8.06
N GLU A 60 -23.40 1.23 -7.38
CA GLU A 60 -23.79 0.55 -6.14
C GLU A 60 -24.00 -0.96 -6.37
N TYR A 61 -24.60 -1.31 -7.51
CA TYR A 61 -24.78 -2.71 -7.90
C TYR A 61 -23.43 -3.42 -8.13
N ILE A 62 -22.51 -2.80 -8.86
CA ILE A 62 -21.14 -3.32 -9.06
C ILE A 62 -20.40 -3.43 -7.74
N HIS A 63 -20.47 -2.39 -6.90
CA HIS A 63 -19.79 -2.36 -5.60
C HIS A 63 -20.25 -3.53 -4.71
N LYS A 64 -21.56 -3.75 -4.63
CA LYS A 64 -22.14 -4.79 -3.79
C LYS A 64 -21.90 -6.22 -4.30
N ASN A 65 -21.91 -6.42 -5.62
CA ASN A 65 -21.97 -7.77 -6.19
C ASN A 65 -20.68 -8.19 -6.93
N TYR A 66 -19.86 -7.23 -7.39
CA TYR A 66 -18.79 -7.47 -8.36
C TYR A 66 -17.43 -6.87 -7.97
N MET A 67 -17.35 -6.00 -6.96
CA MET A 67 -16.10 -5.31 -6.59
C MET A 67 -14.96 -6.28 -6.29
N GLN A 68 -15.27 -7.42 -5.68
CA GLN A 68 -14.31 -8.48 -5.38
C GLN A 68 -13.74 -9.20 -6.62
N LEU A 69 -14.38 -9.06 -7.78
CA LEU A 69 -13.93 -9.62 -9.06
C LEU A 69 -13.09 -8.62 -9.87
N LEU A 70 -13.13 -7.34 -9.48
CA LEU A 70 -12.38 -6.27 -10.11
C LEU A 70 -11.03 -6.12 -9.43
N PHE A 71 -10.04 -6.90 -9.89
CA PHE A 71 -8.65 -6.73 -9.45
C PHE A 71 -8.17 -5.31 -9.76
N ASN A 72 -7.52 -4.67 -8.78
CA ASN A 72 -7.06 -3.28 -8.87
C ASN A 72 -6.23 -3.05 -10.13
N GLU A 73 -5.41 -4.02 -10.50
CA GLU A 73 -4.47 -3.91 -11.61
C GLU A 73 -5.12 -4.12 -12.95
N VAL A 74 -6.20 -4.92 -13.00
CA VAL A 74 -7.04 -5.01 -14.20
C VAL A 74 -7.77 -3.69 -14.41
N PHE A 75 -8.34 -3.13 -13.35
CA PHE A 75 -9.00 -1.83 -13.40
C PHE A 75 -8.05 -0.74 -13.90
N LEU A 76 -6.87 -0.60 -13.30
CA LEU A 76 -5.90 0.40 -13.71
C LEU A 76 -5.28 0.11 -15.09
N HIS A 77 -5.20 -1.17 -15.50
CA HIS A 77 -4.80 -1.54 -16.85
C HIS A 77 -5.82 -1.06 -17.90
N LEU A 78 -7.12 -1.33 -17.69
CA LEU A 78 -8.18 -0.84 -18.58
C LEU A 78 -8.19 0.69 -18.67
N MET A 79 -7.99 1.37 -17.53
CA MET A 79 -7.83 2.83 -17.51
C MET A 79 -6.61 3.28 -18.34
N SER A 80 -5.46 2.62 -18.16
CA SER A 80 -4.21 2.97 -18.86
C SER A 80 -4.32 2.75 -20.36
N GLU A 81 -4.92 1.66 -20.81
CA GLU A 81 -5.17 1.39 -22.23
C GLU A 81 -6.10 2.43 -22.88
N THR A 82 -7.06 2.96 -22.13
CA THR A 82 -8.13 3.79 -22.69
C THR A 82 -7.86 5.29 -22.55
N LEU A 83 -7.32 5.71 -21.40
CA LEU A 83 -7.03 7.11 -21.08
C LEU A 83 -5.55 7.47 -21.24
N GLY A 84 -4.67 6.46 -21.35
CA GLY A 84 -3.23 6.62 -21.32
C GLY A 84 -2.66 6.63 -19.90
N SER A 85 -1.46 6.05 -19.74
CA SER A 85 -0.79 5.90 -18.43
C SER A 85 -0.62 7.22 -17.68
N ASN A 86 -0.37 8.33 -18.37
CA ASN A 86 -0.21 9.64 -17.73
C ASN A 86 -1.48 10.09 -16.99
N GLN A 87 -2.66 9.78 -17.53
CA GLN A 87 -3.93 10.16 -16.88
C GLN A 87 -4.22 9.30 -15.66
N VAL A 88 -3.85 8.02 -15.69
CA VAL A 88 -3.96 7.11 -14.54
C VAL A 88 -3.01 7.54 -13.43
N VAL A 89 -1.76 7.85 -13.78
CA VAL A 89 -0.77 8.36 -12.82
C VAL A 89 -1.24 9.69 -12.22
N ASP A 90 -1.78 10.61 -13.00
CA ASP A 90 -2.32 11.88 -12.48
C ASP A 90 -3.46 11.63 -11.47
N ALA A 91 -4.36 10.68 -11.77
CA ALA A 91 -5.44 10.30 -10.85
C ALA A 91 -4.89 9.75 -9.52
N ILE A 92 -3.92 8.83 -9.58
CA ILE A 92 -3.30 8.25 -8.38
C ILE A 92 -2.52 9.32 -7.61
N ARG A 93 -1.75 10.17 -8.29
CA ARG A 93 -1.00 11.26 -7.64
C ARG A 93 -1.93 12.21 -6.91
N ARG A 94 -3.04 12.60 -7.52
CA ARG A 94 -4.05 13.47 -6.90
C ARG A 94 -4.69 12.88 -5.64
N SER A 95 -4.79 11.54 -5.56
CA SER A 95 -5.38 10.88 -4.40
C SER A 95 -4.37 10.49 -3.32
N MET A 96 -3.06 10.52 -3.62
CA MET A 96 -2.02 9.98 -2.73
C MET A 96 -0.88 10.95 -2.40
N ASP A 97 -0.66 12.01 -3.18
CA ASP A 97 0.44 12.96 -2.96
C ASP A 97 0.10 13.99 -1.88
N ILE A 98 0.42 13.62 -0.65
CA ILE A 98 0.22 14.46 0.54
C ILE A 98 1.51 14.62 1.32
N ASN A 99 1.58 15.66 2.15
CA ASN A 99 2.75 15.93 2.98
C ASN A 99 2.55 15.52 4.45
N GLU A 100 1.43 14.86 4.74
CA GLU A 100 1.02 14.41 6.05
C GLU A 100 1.32 12.93 6.23
N PHE A 101 2.26 12.65 7.13
CA PHE A 101 2.69 11.30 7.50
C PHE A 101 2.38 11.02 8.97
N ASN A 102 2.37 9.74 9.35
CA ASN A 102 1.95 9.30 10.69
C ASN A 102 3.10 8.72 11.53
N ARG A 103 2.76 8.19 12.71
CA ARG A 103 3.71 7.62 13.68
C ARG A 103 4.50 6.44 13.12
N VAL A 104 3.88 5.60 12.28
CA VAL A 104 4.56 4.47 11.62
C VAL A 104 5.61 5.00 10.64
N HIS A 105 5.24 5.93 9.76
CA HIS A 105 6.18 6.56 8.81
C HIS A 105 7.35 7.22 9.52
N LYS A 106 7.05 7.96 10.59
CA LYS A 106 8.06 8.52 11.49
C LYS A 106 8.97 7.38 11.99
N PHE A 107 8.44 6.40 12.71
CA PHE A 107 9.26 5.32 13.26
C PHE A 107 10.21 4.70 12.21
N LEU A 108 9.69 4.38 11.02
CA LEU A 108 10.48 3.81 9.93
C LEU A 108 11.62 4.75 9.53
N ALA A 109 11.34 6.03 9.30
CA ALA A 109 12.34 7.02 8.95
C ALA A 109 13.43 7.19 10.03
N TRP A 110 13.04 7.23 11.30
CA TRP A 110 13.97 7.28 12.43
C TRP A 110 14.83 6.03 12.52
N SER A 111 14.26 4.85 12.30
CA SER A 111 15.01 3.60 12.32
C SER A 111 16.11 3.58 11.26
N MET A 112 15.85 4.14 10.07
CA MET A 112 16.83 4.28 9.00
C MET A 112 17.94 5.26 9.39
N LEU A 113 17.57 6.44 9.91
CA LEU A 113 18.52 7.49 10.28
C LEU A 113 19.40 7.13 11.48
N ARG A 114 18.86 6.36 12.45
CA ARG A 114 19.55 6.10 13.73
C ARG A 114 20.21 4.75 13.81
N PHE A 115 19.61 3.73 13.20
CA PHE A 115 20.06 2.35 13.29
C PHE A 115 20.53 1.81 11.94
N HIS A 116 20.48 2.60 10.87
CA HIS A 116 20.78 2.15 9.51
C HIS A 116 19.94 0.93 9.12
N SER A 117 18.73 0.86 9.68
CA SER A 117 17.74 -0.15 9.31
C SER A 117 17.41 0.00 7.84
N THR A 118 17.10 -1.13 7.20
CA THR A 118 16.59 -1.12 5.82
C THR A 118 15.08 -1.08 5.87
N VAL A 119 14.46 -0.23 5.05
CA VAL A 119 13.01 -0.21 4.84
C VAL A 119 12.74 -0.52 3.37
N ILE A 120 11.94 -1.55 3.12
CA ILE A 120 11.38 -1.86 1.80
C ILE A 120 9.87 -1.59 1.85
N THR A 121 9.27 -1.17 0.73
CA THR A 121 7.82 -0.92 0.69
C THR A 121 7.24 -1.13 -0.70
N THR A 122 5.96 -1.50 -0.75
CA THR A 122 5.14 -1.56 -1.98
C THR A 122 4.31 -0.30 -2.19
N ASN A 123 4.39 0.68 -1.28
CA ASN A 123 3.61 1.91 -1.37
C ASN A 123 4.19 2.87 -2.42
N TYR A 124 3.31 3.44 -3.24
CA TYR A 124 3.66 4.49 -4.20
C TYR A 124 3.88 5.86 -3.54
N ASP A 125 3.18 6.12 -2.43
CA ASP A 125 3.29 7.36 -1.66
C ASP A 125 4.73 7.57 -1.16
N GLU A 126 5.07 8.81 -0.79
CA GLU A 126 6.40 9.17 -0.30
C GLU A 126 6.40 9.54 1.19
N LEU A 127 5.46 9.00 1.96
CA LEU A 127 5.24 9.44 3.34
C LEU A 127 6.39 9.04 4.27
N ILE A 128 7.09 7.93 3.99
CA ILE A 128 8.29 7.52 4.74
C ILE A 128 9.41 8.53 4.47
N GLU A 129 9.66 8.86 3.21
CA GLU A 129 10.67 9.82 2.77
C GLU A 129 10.42 11.20 3.34
N LYS A 130 9.17 11.68 3.24
CA LYS A 130 8.73 12.97 3.80
C LYS A 130 8.91 12.99 5.33
N ALA A 131 8.62 11.88 6.02
CA ALA A 131 8.89 11.74 7.45
C ALA A 131 10.38 11.84 7.80
N GLY A 132 11.26 11.33 6.92
CA GLY A 132 12.72 11.46 7.03
C GLY A 132 13.29 12.74 6.45
N ARG A 133 12.45 13.74 6.09
CA ARG A 133 12.86 15.00 5.44
C ARG A 133 13.72 14.78 4.19
N LEU A 134 13.41 13.73 3.42
CA LEU A 134 14.14 13.34 2.20
C LEU A 134 15.63 13.01 2.42
N LYS A 135 16.07 12.79 3.67
CA LYS A 135 17.43 12.33 4.01
C LYS A 135 17.56 10.80 3.95
N ILE A 136 16.48 10.11 3.58
CA ILE A 136 16.40 8.65 3.50
C ILE A 136 15.78 8.23 2.18
N GLU A 137 16.08 7.00 1.77
CA GLU A 137 15.59 6.40 0.55
C GLU A 137 15.17 4.95 0.86
N PRO A 138 13.88 4.70 1.19
CA PRO A 138 13.37 3.34 1.31
C PRO A 138 13.36 2.68 -0.08
N ILE A 139 13.49 1.35 -0.11
CA ILE A 139 13.51 0.62 -1.38
C ILE A 139 12.05 0.36 -1.82
N LYS A 140 11.65 1.03 -2.90
CA LYS A 140 10.29 0.97 -3.49
C LYS A 140 10.18 -0.20 -4.46
N LEU A 141 9.56 -1.30 -4.05
CA LEU A 141 9.42 -2.50 -4.89
C LEU A 141 8.46 -2.28 -6.07
N HIS A 142 7.42 -1.46 -5.86
CA HIS A 142 6.43 -1.13 -6.89
C HIS A 142 6.65 0.24 -7.54
N GLY A 143 7.80 0.89 -7.32
CA GLY A 143 8.06 2.24 -7.81
C GLY A 143 7.47 3.35 -6.93
N THR A 144 7.52 4.60 -7.41
CA THR A 144 7.09 5.80 -6.65
C THR A 144 6.30 6.77 -7.53
N LEU A 145 5.43 7.57 -6.90
CA LEU A 145 4.70 8.66 -7.56
C LEU A 145 5.61 9.72 -8.22
N ASN A 146 6.85 9.88 -7.75
CA ASN A 146 7.81 10.83 -8.35
C ASN A 146 8.50 10.30 -9.61
N MET A 147 8.43 8.99 -9.87
CA MET A 147 8.98 8.35 -11.07
C MET A 147 7.88 7.46 -11.67
N PRO A 148 6.86 8.04 -12.33
CA PRO A 148 5.71 7.32 -12.88
C PRO A 148 6.05 6.07 -13.70
N GLU A 149 7.13 6.13 -14.47
CA GLU A 149 7.65 5.04 -15.30
C GLU A 149 8.14 3.83 -14.49
N SER A 150 8.42 4.03 -13.19
CA SER A 150 8.78 2.95 -12.27
C SER A 150 7.56 2.26 -11.65
N MET A 151 6.37 2.85 -11.75
CA MET A 151 5.19 2.38 -11.03
C MET A 151 4.63 1.06 -11.60
N ARG A 152 4.38 0.10 -10.72
CA ARG A 152 3.93 -1.26 -11.06
C ARG A 152 2.46 -1.51 -10.72
N PHE A 153 1.54 -0.90 -11.47
CA PHE A 153 0.10 -0.96 -11.18
C PHE A 153 -0.76 -1.67 -12.23
N THR A 154 -0.15 -2.28 -13.26
CA THR A 154 -0.89 -2.98 -14.32
C THR A 154 -0.73 -4.48 -14.19
N VAL A 155 -1.67 -5.24 -14.77
CA VAL A 155 -1.63 -6.71 -14.86
C VAL A 155 -0.27 -7.21 -15.35
N ASN A 156 0.24 -6.64 -16.44
CA ASN A 156 1.53 -7.01 -17.01
C ASN A 156 2.69 -6.79 -16.04
N HIS A 157 2.60 -5.79 -15.16
CA HIS A 157 3.61 -5.54 -14.14
C HIS A 157 3.52 -6.55 -12.98
N ILE A 158 2.34 -6.91 -12.51
CA ILE A 158 2.22 -7.90 -11.40
C ILE A 158 2.64 -9.30 -11.82
N PHE A 159 2.30 -9.71 -13.04
CA PHE A 159 2.73 -11.01 -13.57
C PHE A 159 4.20 -11.05 -14.00
N SER A 160 4.89 -9.90 -13.96
CA SER A 160 6.32 -9.83 -14.22
C SER A 160 7.10 -9.88 -12.91
N PRO A 161 8.30 -10.49 -12.88
CA PRO A 161 9.20 -10.36 -11.74
C PRO A 161 9.46 -8.88 -11.39
N LEU A 162 9.74 -8.61 -10.12
CA LEU A 162 10.16 -7.29 -9.65
C LEU A 162 11.30 -6.72 -10.51
N ASN A 163 11.42 -5.39 -10.54
CA ASN A 163 12.55 -4.73 -11.19
C ASN A 163 13.87 -5.36 -10.67
N PRO A 164 14.72 -5.95 -11.53
CA PRO A 164 15.86 -6.73 -11.08
C PRO A 164 16.85 -5.94 -10.21
N GLU A 165 17.03 -4.65 -10.49
CA GLU A 165 17.92 -3.80 -9.72
C GLU A 165 17.34 -3.46 -8.34
N ALA A 166 16.04 -3.14 -8.26
CA ALA A 166 15.37 -2.93 -6.98
C ALA A 166 15.35 -4.20 -6.12
N ALA A 167 15.05 -5.36 -6.74
CA ALA A 167 15.06 -6.66 -6.08
C ALA A 167 16.48 -7.03 -5.58
N ARG A 168 17.51 -6.84 -6.40
CA ARG A 168 18.91 -7.07 -6.00
C ARG A 168 19.33 -6.17 -4.84
N ARG A 169 19.06 -4.86 -4.93
CA ARG A 169 19.33 -3.89 -3.84
C ARG A 169 18.61 -4.30 -2.56
N ALA A 170 17.33 -4.68 -2.65
CA ALA A 170 16.55 -5.12 -1.51
C ALA A 170 17.13 -6.40 -0.88
N ALA A 171 17.37 -7.44 -1.68
CA ALA A 171 17.94 -8.71 -1.22
C ALA A 171 19.27 -8.50 -0.50
N GLU A 172 20.20 -7.74 -1.08
CA GLU A 172 21.49 -7.43 -0.45
C GLU A 172 21.35 -6.76 0.91
N LYS A 173 20.35 -5.87 1.05
CA LYS A 173 20.14 -5.11 2.27
C LYS A 173 19.37 -5.88 3.34
N ILE A 174 18.52 -6.84 2.98
CA ILE A 174 17.68 -7.60 3.94
C ILE A 174 18.17 -9.04 4.19
N LYS A 175 19.15 -9.53 3.43
CA LYS A 175 19.74 -10.85 3.60
C LYS A 175 20.20 -11.11 5.03
N GLY A 176 19.74 -12.21 5.62
CA GLY A 176 20.10 -12.64 6.97
C GLY A 176 19.56 -11.75 8.10
N ARG A 177 18.66 -10.81 7.79
CA ARG A 177 18.05 -9.90 8.78
C ARG A 177 16.73 -10.44 9.32
N THR A 178 16.33 -9.92 10.48
CA THR A 178 14.95 -10.06 10.97
C THR A 178 14.10 -9.00 10.29
N LEU A 179 13.09 -9.42 9.52
CA LEU A 179 12.18 -8.53 8.79
C LEU A 179 10.87 -8.37 9.57
N LEU A 180 10.59 -7.16 10.04
CA LEU A 180 9.28 -6.79 10.60
C LEU A 180 8.37 -6.32 9.46
N VAL A 181 7.23 -6.99 9.27
CA VAL A 181 6.25 -6.69 8.23
C VAL A 181 5.04 -5.96 8.83
N LEU A 182 4.68 -4.82 8.26
CA LEU A 182 3.66 -3.90 8.75
C LEU A 182 2.70 -3.49 7.64
N GLY A 183 1.40 -3.55 7.91
CA GLY A 183 0.38 -3.04 6.99
C GLY A 183 0.36 -3.71 5.61
N TYR A 184 0.84 -4.95 5.54
CA TYR A 184 0.96 -5.72 4.30
C TYR A 184 0.25 -7.05 4.46
N ARG A 185 -0.57 -7.41 3.46
CA ARG A 185 -1.38 -8.64 3.48
C ARG A 185 -0.68 -9.85 2.86
N GLY A 186 0.35 -9.62 2.05
CA GLY A 186 1.07 -10.67 1.33
C GLY A 186 0.26 -11.30 0.20
N ALA A 187 -0.57 -10.51 -0.50
CA ALA A 187 -1.40 -11.03 -1.59
C ALA A 187 -0.68 -11.01 -2.96
N ASP A 188 0.49 -10.39 -3.04
CA ASP A 188 1.29 -10.23 -4.26
C ASP A 188 2.08 -11.51 -4.59
N GLU A 189 1.34 -12.58 -4.91
CA GLU A 189 1.85 -13.95 -5.12
C GLU A 189 2.78 -14.12 -6.32
N PHE A 190 2.76 -13.18 -7.26
CA PHE A 190 3.50 -13.29 -8.52
C PHE A 190 4.82 -12.52 -8.54
N ASP A 191 5.05 -11.59 -7.61
CA ASP A 191 6.27 -10.79 -7.58
C ASP A 191 6.89 -10.65 -6.16
N VAL A 192 6.24 -9.96 -5.23
CA VAL A 192 6.83 -9.63 -3.93
C VAL A 192 6.98 -10.87 -3.05
N MET A 193 5.98 -11.74 -3.04
CA MET A 193 6.00 -12.93 -2.17
C MET A 193 7.08 -13.95 -2.59
N PRO A 194 7.21 -14.33 -3.88
CA PRO A 194 8.35 -15.12 -4.35
C PRO A 194 9.69 -14.46 -4.02
N PHE A 195 9.81 -13.14 -4.21
CA PHE A 195 11.03 -12.41 -3.86
C PHE A 195 11.41 -12.57 -2.37
N LEU A 196 10.47 -12.34 -1.46
CA LEU A 196 10.75 -12.39 -0.01
C LEU A 196 11.10 -13.79 0.47
N PHE A 197 10.35 -14.81 0.03
CA PHE A 197 10.50 -16.17 0.57
C PHE A 197 11.58 -17.00 -0.14
N GLU A 198 11.87 -16.71 -1.40
CA GLU A 198 12.77 -17.54 -2.22
C GLU A 198 14.10 -16.86 -2.55
N GLN A 199 14.13 -15.53 -2.65
CA GLN A 199 15.30 -14.80 -3.17
C GLN A 199 16.02 -13.96 -2.10
N ALA A 200 15.27 -13.34 -1.19
CA ALA A 200 15.82 -12.38 -0.22
C ALA A 200 16.66 -13.01 0.90
N ASN A 201 16.54 -14.32 1.12
CA ASN A 201 17.25 -15.07 2.18
C ASN A 201 17.12 -14.40 3.57
N ILE A 202 15.88 -14.11 3.96
CA ILE A 202 15.52 -13.48 5.24
C ILE A 202 15.68 -14.50 6.38
N HIS A 203 16.30 -14.08 7.48
CA HIS A 203 16.54 -14.94 8.63
C HIS A 203 15.23 -15.30 9.34
N LYS A 204 14.40 -14.29 9.59
CA LYS A 204 13.16 -14.43 10.34
C LYS A 204 12.15 -13.37 9.92
N PHE A 205 10.89 -13.75 9.81
CA PHE A 205 9.78 -12.81 9.64
C PHE A 205 9.10 -12.57 10.99
N ILE A 206 8.69 -11.32 11.24
CA ILE A 206 7.73 -10.98 12.30
C ILE A 206 6.63 -10.20 11.61
N TRP A 207 5.43 -10.76 11.53
CA TRP A 207 4.35 -10.17 10.74
C TRP A 207 3.24 -9.62 11.63
N ILE A 208 2.97 -8.32 11.53
CA ILE A 208 1.89 -7.66 12.28
C ILE A 208 0.67 -7.48 11.38
N THR A 209 -0.48 -7.98 11.83
CA THR A 209 -1.78 -7.79 11.16
C THR A 209 -2.61 -6.73 11.88
N HIS A 210 -3.53 -6.07 11.17
CA HIS A 210 -4.42 -5.05 11.74
C HIS A 210 -5.63 -5.69 12.46
N GLY A 211 -6.25 -6.64 11.77
CA GLY A 211 -7.32 -7.51 12.21
C GLY A 211 -6.83 -8.93 12.49
N GLU A 212 -7.80 -9.84 12.56
CA GLU A 212 -7.53 -11.26 12.78
C GLU A 212 -6.70 -11.83 11.63
N PRO A 213 -5.59 -12.54 11.90
CA PRO A 213 -4.72 -13.07 10.85
C PRO A 213 -5.45 -13.91 9.80
N GLU A 214 -6.51 -14.63 10.19
CA GLU A 214 -7.31 -15.45 9.28
C GLU A 214 -8.06 -14.67 8.21
N LYS A 215 -8.28 -13.36 8.45
CA LYS A 215 -8.99 -12.46 7.52
C LYS A 215 -8.02 -11.52 6.81
N ASP A 216 -7.03 -11.03 7.54
CA ASP A 216 -6.13 -9.99 7.06
C ASP A 216 -4.98 -10.54 6.22
N LEU A 217 -4.45 -11.70 6.59
CA LEU A 217 -3.29 -12.30 5.95
C LEU A 217 -3.73 -13.20 4.81
N ASP A 218 -3.05 -13.13 3.67
CA ASP A 218 -3.29 -14.04 2.57
C ASP A 218 -3.06 -15.51 3.01
N PRO A 219 -3.95 -16.46 2.65
CA PRO A 219 -3.82 -17.86 3.07
C PRO A 219 -2.50 -18.52 2.65
N HIS A 220 -1.95 -18.19 1.48
CA HIS A 220 -0.66 -18.72 1.01
C HIS A 220 0.49 -18.12 1.81
N THR A 221 0.45 -16.81 2.08
CA THR A 221 1.40 -16.15 2.98
C THR A 221 1.42 -16.78 4.37
N ARG A 222 0.23 -16.98 4.97
CA ARG A 222 0.10 -17.63 6.28
C ARG A 222 0.75 -19.01 6.28
N LYS A 223 0.43 -19.83 5.27
CA LYS A 223 1.02 -21.16 5.11
C LYS A 223 2.55 -21.11 5.04
N ARG A 224 3.13 -20.19 4.26
CA ARG A 224 4.60 -20.03 4.16
C ARG A 224 5.23 -19.62 5.50
N LEU A 225 4.56 -18.78 6.30
CA LEU A 225 5.04 -18.40 7.63
C LEU A 225 4.95 -19.57 8.62
N ASP A 226 3.86 -20.33 8.61
CA ASP A 226 3.68 -21.54 9.41
C ASP A 226 4.77 -22.58 9.13
N GLU A 227 5.05 -22.85 7.84
CA GLU A 227 6.10 -23.78 7.41
C GLU A 227 7.50 -23.36 7.88
N ARG A 228 7.75 -22.06 8.02
CA ARG A 228 9.01 -21.51 8.54
C ARG A 228 9.04 -21.40 10.07
N GLY A 229 7.91 -21.54 10.75
CA GLY A 229 7.79 -21.26 12.18
C GLY A 229 7.94 -19.77 12.52
N ASP A 230 7.70 -18.89 11.55
CA ASP A 230 7.80 -17.45 11.71
C ASP A 230 6.50 -16.86 12.28
N PRO A 231 6.56 -15.97 13.29
CA PRO A 231 5.36 -15.44 13.93
C PRO A 231 4.59 -14.45 13.07
N TYR A 232 3.28 -14.57 13.13
CA TYR A 232 2.33 -13.54 12.74
C TYR A 232 1.27 -13.36 13.82
N PHE A 233 0.88 -12.12 14.11
CA PHE A 233 -0.10 -11.83 15.16
C PHE A 233 -0.75 -10.46 14.99
N ARG A 234 -1.94 -10.33 15.54
CA ARG A 234 -2.66 -9.06 15.63
C ARG A 234 -2.11 -8.22 16.77
N VAL A 235 -1.71 -6.99 16.46
CA VAL A 235 -1.38 -5.97 17.47
C VAL A 235 -1.59 -4.58 16.88
N ASN A 236 -1.87 -3.59 17.73
CA ASN A 236 -1.83 -2.21 17.28
C ASN A 236 -0.39 -1.84 16.90
N ALA A 237 -0.13 -1.68 15.60
CA ALA A 237 1.21 -1.33 15.12
C ALA A 237 1.75 -0.01 15.68
N ASP A 238 0.92 0.98 16.02
CA ASP A 238 1.43 2.22 16.64
C ASP A 238 1.97 1.96 18.05
N ASP A 239 1.24 1.17 18.84
CA ASP A 239 1.65 0.82 20.21
C ASP A 239 2.87 -0.10 20.21
N PHE A 240 2.89 -1.10 19.31
CA PHE A 240 4.04 -1.99 19.13
C PHE A 240 5.30 -1.21 18.76
N LEU A 241 5.22 -0.34 17.76
CA LEU A 241 6.37 0.45 17.32
C LEU A 241 6.79 1.51 18.36
N LYS A 242 5.84 2.05 19.12
CA LYS A 242 6.16 2.91 20.26
C LYS A 242 6.96 2.16 21.31
N ALA A 243 6.59 0.91 21.63
CA ALA A 243 7.35 0.09 22.57
C ALA A 243 8.76 -0.22 22.07
N VAL A 244 8.91 -0.54 20.77
CA VAL A 244 10.22 -0.73 20.13
C VAL A 244 11.06 0.54 20.20
N TYR A 245 10.46 1.70 19.92
CA TYR A 245 11.11 3.00 20.04
C TYR A 245 11.61 3.25 21.46
N ASP A 246 10.73 3.09 22.46
CA ASP A 246 11.06 3.35 23.86
C ASP A 246 12.20 2.48 24.37
N GLN A 247 12.28 1.22 23.93
CA GLN A 247 13.35 0.30 24.29
C GLN A 247 14.68 0.60 23.57
N SER A 248 14.62 1.14 22.36
CA SER A 248 15.81 1.34 21.51
C SER A 248 16.37 2.76 21.58
N LYS A 249 15.58 3.77 21.96
CA LYS A 249 15.97 5.20 21.83
C LYS A 249 17.22 5.61 22.58
N SER A 250 17.52 4.98 23.72
CA SER A 250 18.75 5.28 24.48
C SER A 250 20.03 4.83 23.76
N TYR A 251 19.92 3.96 22.75
CA TYR A 251 21.03 3.50 21.92
C TYR A 251 21.16 4.28 20.60
N ALA A 252 20.21 5.17 20.29
CA ALA A 252 20.29 5.99 19.10
C ALA A 252 21.44 6.99 19.22
N LYS A 253 22.25 7.12 18.16
CA LYS A 253 23.27 8.18 18.10
C LYS A 253 22.56 9.54 18.09
N SER A 254 22.84 10.39 19.08
CA SER A 254 22.36 11.79 19.07
C SER A 254 23.09 12.59 18.00
N ASP A 255 22.36 13.43 17.28
CA ASP A 255 22.91 14.44 16.35
C ASP A 255 22.33 15.84 16.58
N GLY A 256 21.62 16.06 17.70
CA GLY A 256 20.98 17.33 18.04
C GLY A 256 19.79 17.77 17.17
N GLU A 257 19.70 17.34 15.89
CA GLU A 257 18.58 17.67 15.01
C GLU A 257 17.36 16.78 15.25
N LEU A 258 17.56 15.49 15.54
CA LEU A 258 16.46 14.53 15.73
C LEU A 258 16.09 14.28 17.20
N ASP A 259 16.64 15.03 18.17
CA ASP A 259 16.11 15.02 19.56
C ASP A 259 14.72 15.69 19.66
N ARG A 260 14.23 16.29 18.57
CA ARG A 260 12.84 16.74 18.43
C ARG A 260 11.85 15.58 18.20
N TRP A 261 12.30 14.32 18.12
CA TRP A 261 11.47 13.14 17.89
C TRP A 261 10.63 12.68 19.08
N ASP A 262 10.91 13.18 20.28
CA ASP A 262 10.00 13.00 21.44
C ASP A 262 8.61 13.61 21.19
N GLN A 263 8.45 14.31 20.07
CA GLN A 263 7.19 14.68 19.43
C GLN A 263 6.50 13.51 18.68
N TRP A 264 6.65 12.26 19.12
CA TRP A 264 5.77 11.14 18.73
C TRP A 264 4.27 11.53 18.80
N ASN A 265 3.97 12.49 19.67
CA ASN A 265 2.65 13.05 19.95
C ASN A 265 2.30 14.35 19.21
N LEU A 266 3.06 14.81 18.21
CA LEU A 266 2.58 15.95 17.41
C LEU A 266 1.41 15.50 16.52
N ASP A 267 0.24 16.03 16.85
CA ASP A 267 -0.93 16.04 15.97
C ASP A 267 -0.57 16.84 14.71
N HIS A 268 -0.45 16.14 13.59
CA HIS A 268 -0.43 16.81 12.30
C HIS A 268 -1.81 17.45 12.08
N PRO A 269 -1.90 18.61 11.42
CA PRO A 269 -3.19 19.14 10.99
C PRO A 269 -3.87 18.07 10.14
N ILE A 270 -4.93 17.49 10.70
CA ILE A 270 -5.64 16.36 10.11
C ILE A 270 -6.33 16.89 8.86
N LYS A 271 -5.91 16.46 7.67
CA LYS A 271 -6.79 16.56 6.50
C LYS A 271 -8.07 15.82 6.85
N THR A 272 -9.21 16.40 6.49
CA THR A 272 -10.50 15.73 6.71
C THR A 272 -10.47 14.35 6.06
N PRO A 273 -11.16 13.36 6.65
CA PRO A 273 -11.46 12.13 5.93
C PRO A 273 -11.94 12.46 4.51
N ASP A 274 -11.51 11.67 3.53
CA ASP A 274 -11.92 11.80 2.13
C ASP A 274 -11.47 13.06 1.36
N TRP A 275 -10.45 13.80 1.81
CA TRP A 275 -9.93 14.97 1.08
C TRP A 275 -9.62 14.67 -0.41
N TRP A 276 -9.18 13.45 -0.71
CA TRP A 276 -8.80 12.97 -2.03
C TRP A 276 -10.00 12.82 -2.99
N LYS A 277 -11.23 12.69 -2.48
CA LYS A 277 -12.43 12.57 -3.34
C LYS A 277 -12.65 13.83 -4.17
N GLN A 278 -12.46 15.01 -3.58
CA GLN A 278 -12.61 16.29 -4.28
C GLN A 278 -11.55 16.46 -5.39
N GLU A 279 -10.32 16.02 -5.13
CA GLU A 279 -9.24 16.04 -6.12
C GLU A 279 -9.52 15.10 -7.30
N LEU A 280 -10.05 13.90 -7.03
CA LEU A 280 -10.48 12.98 -8.07
C LEU A 280 -11.66 13.51 -8.88
N GLU A 281 -12.64 14.16 -8.24
CA GLU A 281 -13.73 14.81 -8.97
C GLU A 281 -13.23 15.92 -9.90
N PHE A 282 -12.26 16.72 -9.44
CA PHE A 282 -11.62 17.73 -10.27
C PHE A 282 -10.91 17.09 -11.47
N TRP A 283 -10.14 16.03 -11.25
CA TRP A 283 -9.54 15.22 -12.32
C TRP A 283 -10.59 14.72 -13.31
N GLY A 284 -11.67 14.13 -12.81
CA GLY A 284 -12.76 13.61 -13.65
C GLY A 284 -13.39 14.67 -14.56
N ARG A 285 -13.62 15.87 -14.02
CA ARG A 285 -14.11 17.01 -14.82
C ARG A 285 -13.12 17.44 -15.90
N HIS A 286 -11.82 17.39 -15.60
CA HIS A 286 -10.76 17.70 -16.57
C HIS A 286 -10.74 16.69 -17.72
N ILE A 287 -10.74 15.39 -17.41
CA ILE A 287 -10.76 14.32 -18.43
C ILE A 287 -11.99 14.41 -19.32
N LYS A 288 -13.18 14.61 -18.73
CA LYS A 288 -14.43 14.66 -19.52
C LYS A 288 -14.47 15.79 -20.53
N LYS A 289 -13.84 16.94 -20.23
CA LYS A 289 -13.75 18.06 -21.17
C LYS A 289 -12.86 17.76 -22.38
N GLY A 290 -11.82 16.96 -22.21
CA GLY A 290 -10.86 16.64 -23.29
C GLY A 290 -11.12 15.31 -24.00
N SER A 291 -11.79 14.35 -23.34
CA SER A 291 -11.85 12.94 -23.75
C SER A 291 -13.14 12.24 -23.31
N GLY A 292 -14.29 12.92 -23.36
CA GLY A 292 -15.58 12.38 -22.92
C GLY A 292 -15.91 10.99 -23.50
N SER A 293 -15.72 10.81 -24.81
CA SER A 293 -15.95 9.52 -25.47
C SER A 293 -15.07 8.38 -24.97
N ASN A 294 -13.85 8.69 -24.50
CA ASN A 294 -12.96 7.67 -23.92
C ASN A 294 -13.43 7.22 -22.55
N MET A 295 -14.07 8.10 -21.75
CA MET A 295 -14.66 7.72 -20.47
C MET A 295 -15.87 6.80 -20.67
N ASP A 296 -16.72 7.11 -21.64
CA ASP A 296 -17.87 6.25 -21.99
C ASP A 296 -17.39 4.87 -22.50
N PHE A 297 -16.35 4.86 -23.34
CA PHE A 297 -15.74 3.62 -23.83
C PHE A 297 -15.08 2.80 -22.71
N LEU A 298 -14.37 3.47 -21.79
CA LEU A 298 -13.77 2.84 -20.62
C LEU A 298 -14.85 2.20 -19.73
N TRP A 299 -15.96 2.91 -19.49
CA TRP A 299 -17.09 2.38 -18.75
C TRP A 299 -17.65 1.12 -19.42
N ALA A 300 -17.86 1.14 -20.73
CA ALA A 300 -18.31 -0.04 -21.48
C ALA A 300 -17.34 -1.22 -21.35
N LYS A 301 -16.02 -0.98 -21.42
CA LYS A 301 -14.99 -2.02 -21.18
C LYS A 301 -15.07 -2.61 -19.76
N MET A 302 -15.36 -1.80 -18.75
CA MET A 302 -15.52 -2.29 -17.37
C MET A 302 -16.75 -3.18 -17.22
N LEU A 303 -17.88 -2.80 -17.83
CA LEU A 303 -19.08 -3.63 -17.85
C LEU A 303 -18.84 -4.96 -18.57
N ASP A 304 -18.16 -4.94 -19.72
CA ASP A 304 -17.80 -6.15 -20.47
C ASP A 304 -16.85 -7.07 -19.67
N TYR A 305 -15.84 -6.50 -19.02
CA TYR A 305 -14.94 -7.27 -18.14
C TYR A 305 -15.70 -7.98 -17.01
N LEU A 306 -16.68 -7.29 -16.41
CA LEU A 306 -17.55 -7.84 -15.37
C LEU A 306 -18.65 -8.75 -15.93
N ARG A 307 -18.75 -8.89 -17.26
CA ARG A 307 -19.81 -9.62 -17.97
C ARG A 307 -21.22 -9.12 -17.66
N ILE A 308 -21.35 -7.82 -17.40
CA ILE A 308 -22.60 -7.14 -17.12
C ILE A 308 -23.13 -6.60 -18.46
N TYR A 309 -23.93 -7.41 -19.15
CA TYR A 309 -24.37 -7.10 -20.52
C TYR A 309 -25.66 -6.28 -20.58
N GLU A 310 -26.53 -6.36 -19.56
CA GLU A 310 -27.75 -5.54 -19.45
C GLU A 310 -28.15 -5.35 -17.98
N LEU A 311 -27.96 -4.14 -17.44
CA LEU A 311 -28.65 -3.68 -16.24
C LEU A 311 -29.88 -2.88 -16.68
N ASP A 312 -31.08 -3.37 -16.38
CA ASP A 312 -32.27 -2.52 -16.48
C ASP A 312 -32.19 -1.40 -15.42
N CYS A 313 -33.02 -0.37 -15.53
CA CYS A 313 -33.11 0.80 -14.63
C CYS A 313 -33.27 0.44 -13.14
N CYS A 314 -33.55 -0.84 -12.85
CA CYS A 314 -33.76 -1.44 -11.52
C CYS A 314 -32.66 -2.43 -11.08
N GLY A 315 -31.58 -2.62 -11.87
CA GLY A 315 -30.45 -3.51 -11.56
C GLY A 315 -30.76 -4.98 -11.52
N ILE A 316 -31.79 -5.37 -12.24
CA ILE A 316 -32.04 -6.76 -12.54
C ILE A 316 -31.23 -7.05 -13.80
N GLU A 317 -30.31 -8.03 -13.70
CA GLU A 317 -29.66 -8.60 -14.87
C GLU A 317 -30.75 -9.12 -15.82
N ARG A 318 -30.78 -8.58 -17.03
CA ARG A 318 -31.39 -9.32 -18.13
C ARG A 318 -30.33 -10.30 -18.61
N ARG A 319 -30.51 -11.57 -18.27
CA ARG A 319 -29.73 -12.62 -18.94
C ARG A 319 -30.04 -12.55 -20.43
N PRO A 320 -29.04 -12.61 -21.32
CA PRO A 320 -29.31 -12.75 -22.74
C PRO A 320 -30.17 -13.99 -22.94
N ALA A 321 -31.22 -13.86 -23.76
CA ALA A 321 -32.02 -15.00 -24.18
C ALA A 321 -31.08 -16.03 -24.85
N GLU A 322 -31.09 -17.27 -24.33
CA GLU A 322 -30.35 -18.41 -24.88
C GLU A 322 -30.71 -18.69 -26.35
#